data_AF-A0A2D6PIB5-F1
#
_entry.id   AF-A0A2D6PIB5-F1
#
_cell.length_a   1.000
_cell.length_b   1.000
_cell.length_c   1.000
_cell.angle_alpha   90.00
_cell.angle_beta   90.00
_cell.angle_gamma   90.00
#
_symmetry.space_group_name_H-M   'P 1'
#
loop_
_entity.id
_entity.type
_entity.pdbx_description
1 polymer ?
#
loop_
_entity_poly.entity_id
_entity_poly.type
_entity_poly.pdbx_seq_one_letter_code
_entity_poly.pdbx_strand_id
1 'polypeptide(L)'
;MNFKLKVPEDKFTADVDKEFLFNLIEKAREKTGSHRNLYNELNFHHNLSRYDEKGISDNIRKWQKGLTRIQIPLDYYLAIGKLAGFDKLILDKNIKGIRFKGCRNNFNNYPLALNKDWIYVSELTRCEGHITSKRIALENTNTELIHKFRSALLNLGIKKETIKERLDVKIQIPLATKLEDLKIVNTTYDQPIKKPHLRILKLKEGNKKEVVFNDRNFEYNKTNIYLINYKKKKIKVSVNVPKKDKITSESSLVDKRYQKSSIAVALDISNKTLAMILNVVFEIPMGKKSYIIHIPELIKKTPNEMLKIIIESVLDAESTVMNDRIILGSKSKKYLEDLREILRKFNITSSFNANKEVLNVFGHRNIDKINEHFGLIKEKSNKINEVISNRKKTQSPKGQSETLYLKSISELGIADWKFISTNAGRTNHSSRLYLKELLRKDYIRIFMNGKPKRYRITHLGKKHLEKNKMYWLD
;
A
#
# COMPACT_ATOMS: atom_id res chain seq x y z
N MET A 1 10.51 9.91 17.51
CA MET A 1 11.26 8.64 17.53
C MET A 1 11.59 8.24 16.10
N ASN A 2 12.87 8.02 15.78
CA ASN A 2 13.26 7.47 14.47
C ASN A 2 13.13 5.93 14.54
N PHE A 3 12.09 5.39 13.91
CA PHE A 3 11.92 3.94 13.80
C PHE A 3 12.98 3.40 12.83
N LYS A 4 13.86 2.51 13.31
CA LYS A 4 14.84 1.80 12.46
C LYS A 4 14.24 0.47 12.01
N LEU A 5 14.35 0.15 10.73
CA LEU A 5 14.01 -1.17 10.21
C LEU A 5 15.03 -2.19 10.71
N LYS A 6 14.54 -3.24 11.38
CA LYS A 6 15.36 -4.37 11.79
C LYS A 6 15.42 -5.38 10.64
N VAL A 7 16.56 -5.45 9.97
CA VAL A 7 16.83 -6.51 8.98
C VAL A 7 17.39 -7.75 9.70
N PRO A 8 17.07 -8.97 9.26
CA PRO A 8 17.69 -10.18 9.79
C PRO A 8 19.19 -10.19 9.47
N GLU A 9 20.02 -10.04 10.49
CA GLU A 9 21.47 -9.86 10.36
C GLU A 9 22.14 -11.06 9.63
N ASP A 10 21.57 -12.26 9.81
CA ASP A 10 22.00 -13.53 9.18
C ASP A 10 21.70 -13.62 7.67
N LYS A 11 20.86 -12.74 7.13
CA LYS A 11 20.46 -12.74 5.72
C LYS A 11 21.16 -11.67 4.89
N PHE A 12 21.84 -10.72 5.54
CA PHE A 12 22.41 -9.55 4.89
C PHE A 12 23.93 -9.50 5.04
N THR A 13 24.55 -8.73 4.15
CA THR A 13 25.97 -8.35 4.24
C THR A 13 26.04 -6.83 4.35
N ALA A 14 26.95 -6.36 5.18
CA ALA A 14 27.30 -4.97 5.34
C ALA A 14 28.43 -4.59 4.36
N ASP A 15 28.30 -3.42 3.75
CA ASP A 15 29.37 -2.69 3.07
C ASP A 15 29.99 -1.73 4.09
N VAL A 16 31.22 -2.02 4.52
CA VAL A 16 31.90 -1.30 5.61
C VAL A 16 33.18 -0.66 5.09
N ASP A 17 33.58 0.44 5.70
CA ASP A 17 34.89 1.03 5.46
C ASP A 17 36.03 0.03 5.76
N LYS A 18 37.03 -0.03 4.87
CA LYS A 18 38.13 -0.98 4.98
C LYS A 18 38.97 -0.76 6.23
N GLU A 19 39.34 0.49 6.51
CA GLU A 19 40.23 0.82 7.62
C GLU A 19 39.53 0.56 8.94
N PHE A 20 38.26 0.97 9.05
CA PHE A 20 37.44 0.67 10.22
C PHE A 20 37.31 -0.84 10.46
N LEU A 21 36.99 -1.62 9.42
CA LEU A 21 36.82 -3.06 9.55
C LEU A 21 38.12 -3.75 9.96
N PHE A 22 39.27 -3.31 9.44
CA PHE A 22 40.57 -3.85 9.83
C PHE A 22 40.86 -3.59 11.31
N ASN A 23 40.73 -2.34 11.77
CA ASN A 23 40.93 -1.98 13.18
C ASN A 23 39.97 -2.72 14.11
N LEU A 24 38.73 -2.94 13.66
CA LEU A 24 37.74 -3.72 14.39
C LEU A 24 38.20 -5.17 14.62
N ILE A 25 38.71 -5.81 13.57
CA ILE A 25 39.18 -7.21 13.60
C ILE A 25 40.44 -7.34 14.44
N GLU A 26 41.41 -6.44 14.28
CA GLU A 26 42.66 -6.47 15.07
C GLU A 26 42.35 -6.31 16.56
N LYS A 27 41.47 -5.37 16.93
CA LYS A 27 41.03 -5.20 18.31
C LYS A 27 40.28 -6.41 18.86
N ALA A 28 39.45 -7.07 18.05
CA ALA A 28 38.80 -8.32 18.43
C ALA A 28 39.84 -9.44 18.64
N ARG A 29 40.84 -9.54 17.75
CA ARG A 29 41.92 -10.52 17.83
C ARG A 29 42.79 -10.33 19.07
N GLU A 30 43.16 -9.09 19.39
CA GLU A 30 43.95 -8.77 20.59
C GLU A 30 43.23 -9.25 21.86
N LYS A 31 41.91 -9.04 21.93
CA LYS A 31 41.10 -9.53 23.05
C LYS A 31 41.00 -11.05 23.13
N THR A 32 41.01 -11.75 22.00
CA THR A 32 40.93 -13.22 21.97
C THR A 32 42.31 -13.88 21.97
N GLY A 33 43.40 -13.12 21.89
CA GLY A 33 44.79 -13.58 21.85
C GLY A 33 45.27 -14.15 20.51
N SER A 34 44.37 -14.66 19.66
CA SER A 34 44.72 -15.16 18.32
C SER A 34 43.54 -15.15 17.35
N HIS A 35 43.81 -15.28 16.04
CA HIS A 35 42.78 -15.45 15.01
C HIS A 35 42.00 -16.76 15.19
N ARG A 36 42.67 -17.83 15.65
CA ARG A 36 42.04 -19.12 15.95
C ARG A 36 41.02 -19.00 17.07
N ASN A 37 41.38 -18.28 18.14
CA ASN A 37 40.46 -18.03 19.24
C ASN A 37 39.30 -17.12 18.82
N LEU A 38 39.55 -16.09 18.00
CA LEU A 38 38.47 -15.28 17.42
C LEU A 38 37.49 -16.12 16.60
N TYR A 39 38.00 -17.04 15.77
CA TYR A 39 37.16 -17.97 15.02
C TYR A 39 36.33 -18.85 15.96
N ASN A 40 36.97 -19.46 16.97
CA ASN A 40 36.28 -20.33 17.92
C ASN A 40 35.17 -19.58 18.68
N GLU A 41 35.44 -18.35 19.12
CA GLU A 41 34.46 -17.46 19.77
C GLU A 41 33.28 -17.14 18.86
N LEU A 42 33.54 -16.77 17.60
CA LEU A 42 32.48 -16.51 16.62
C LEU A 42 31.65 -17.76 16.32
N ASN A 43 32.29 -18.92 16.18
CA ASN A 43 31.59 -20.17 15.91
C ASN A 43 30.76 -20.63 17.12
N PHE A 44 31.35 -20.59 18.32
CA PHE A 44 30.73 -21.06 19.56
C PHE A 44 29.57 -20.17 20.02
N HIS A 45 29.76 -18.85 20.03
CA HIS A 45 28.74 -17.93 20.57
C HIS A 45 27.73 -17.43 19.54
N HIS A 46 28.06 -17.49 18.25
CA HIS A 46 27.22 -16.92 17.20
C HIS A 46 26.80 -17.93 16.12
N ASN A 47 27.18 -19.22 16.24
CA ASN A 47 26.87 -20.29 15.26
C ASN A 47 27.29 -19.93 13.83
N LEU A 48 28.44 -19.28 13.72
CA LEU A 48 28.97 -18.70 12.50
C LEU A 48 29.95 -19.66 11.81
N SER A 49 29.46 -20.84 11.41
CA SER A 49 30.28 -21.92 10.80
C SER A 49 30.65 -21.70 9.32
N ARG A 50 30.29 -20.56 8.71
CA ARG A 50 30.43 -20.33 7.25
C ARG A 50 31.86 -20.02 6.79
N TYR A 51 32.78 -19.75 7.72
CA TYR A 51 34.20 -19.62 7.43
C TYR A 51 34.94 -20.55 8.37
N ASP A 52 35.82 -21.40 7.86
CA ASP A 52 36.81 -22.06 8.69
C ASP A 52 37.91 -21.06 9.10
N GLU A 53 38.79 -21.46 10.02
CA GLU A 53 39.93 -20.63 10.48
C GLU A 53 40.76 -20.09 9.29
N LYS A 54 40.95 -20.94 8.28
CA LYS A 54 41.63 -20.59 7.04
C LYS A 54 40.86 -19.53 6.26
N GLY A 55 39.55 -19.68 6.14
CA GLY A 55 38.65 -18.74 5.46
C GLY A 55 38.63 -17.36 6.12
N ILE A 56 38.65 -17.27 7.46
CA ILE A 56 38.77 -15.97 8.14
C ILE A 56 40.12 -15.33 7.83
N SER A 57 41.22 -16.08 7.99
CA SER A 57 42.57 -15.59 7.71
C SER A 57 42.75 -15.16 6.24
N ASP A 58 42.19 -15.92 5.30
CA ASP A 58 42.23 -15.64 3.87
C ASP A 58 41.37 -14.43 3.51
N ASN A 59 40.21 -14.26 4.15
CA ASN A 59 39.38 -13.07 3.97
C ASN A 59 40.10 -11.82 4.50
N ILE A 60 40.72 -11.87 5.68
CA ILE A 60 41.53 -10.78 6.21
C ILE A 60 42.67 -10.43 5.23
N ARG A 61 43.40 -11.42 4.72
CA ARG A 61 44.44 -11.18 3.70
C ARG A 61 43.88 -10.58 2.41
N LYS A 62 42.72 -11.05 1.92
CA LYS A 62 42.05 -10.48 0.74
C LYS A 62 41.62 -9.03 0.98
N TRP A 63 41.13 -8.74 2.18
CA TRP A 63 40.72 -7.40 2.62
C TRP A 63 41.89 -6.42 2.65
N GLN A 64 43.07 -6.87 3.09
CA GLN A 64 44.30 -6.08 3.04
C GLN A 64 44.74 -5.77 1.60
N LYS A 65 44.55 -6.71 0.65
CA LYS A 65 45.22 -6.68 -0.67
C LYS A 65 44.59 -5.86 -1.80
N GLY A 66 43.32 -5.40 -1.78
CA GLY A 66 42.89 -4.64 -2.98
C GLY A 66 41.44 -4.22 -3.23
N LEU A 67 40.65 -3.78 -2.25
CA LEU A 67 39.42 -3.02 -2.52
C LEU A 67 39.22 -1.93 -1.46
N THR A 68 38.62 -0.78 -1.83
CA THR A 68 38.25 0.29 -0.89
C THR A 68 37.00 -0.04 -0.07
N ARG A 69 36.27 -1.10 -0.44
CA ARG A 69 35.02 -1.53 0.20
C ARG A 69 34.99 -3.03 0.39
N ILE A 70 34.69 -3.45 1.60
CA ILE A 70 34.66 -4.85 2.00
C ILE A 70 33.24 -5.25 2.37
N GLN A 71 32.84 -6.41 1.86
CA GLN A 71 31.53 -6.98 2.13
C GLN A 71 31.70 -8.12 3.14
N ILE A 72 31.09 -7.95 4.30
CA ILE A 72 31.11 -8.90 5.40
C ILE A 72 29.66 -9.25 5.77
N PRO A 73 29.34 -10.51 6.11
CA PRO A 73 28.03 -10.84 6.69
C PRO A 73 27.71 -9.93 7.89
N LEU A 74 26.49 -9.41 7.95
CA LEU A 74 26.12 -8.38 8.95
C LEU A 74 26.16 -8.96 10.38
N ASP A 75 25.69 -10.18 10.54
CA ASP A 75 25.82 -10.99 11.76
C ASP A 75 27.27 -11.11 12.25
N TYR A 76 28.21 -11.42 11.35
CA TYR A 76 29.64 -11.48 11.68
C TYR A 76 30.20 -10.13 12.11
N TYR A 77 29.91 -9.08 11.34
CA TYR A 77 30.39 -7.74 11.64
C TYR A 77 29.98 -7.27 13.04
N LEU A 78 28.71 -7.50 13.39
CA LEU A 78 28.18 -7.15 14.70
C LEU A 78 28.78 -8.01 15.82
N ALA A 79 28.99 -9.31 15.59
CA ALA A 79 29.65 -10.20 16.54
C ALA A 79 31.11 -9.80 16.81
N ILE A 80 31.89 -9.54 15.77
CA ILE A 80 33.29 -9.06 15.88
C ILE A 80 33.32 -7.74 16.65
N GLY A 81 32.40 -6.82 16.34
CA GLY A 81 32.33 -5.55 17.05
C GLY A 81 31.98 -5.69 18.53
N LYS A 82 31.06 -6.61 18.87
CA LYS A 82 30.75 -6.93 20.27
C LYS A 82 31.98 -7.46 21.02
N LEU A 83 32.71 -8.40 20.43
CA LEU A 83 33.96 -8.93 21.01
C LEU A 83 34.99 -7.81 21.20
N ALA A 84 35.20 -6.97 20.18
CA ALA A 84 36.07 -5.79 20.25
C ALA A 84 35.60 -4.72 21.26
N GLY A 85 34.40 -4.84 21.85
CA GLY A 85 33.84 -3.92 22.84
C GLY A 85 33.30 -2.62 22.23
N PHE A 86 32.87 -2.65 20.97
CA PHE A 86 32.20 -1.52 20.35
C PHE A 86 30.68 -1.57 20.61
N ASP A 87 30.11 -0.39 20.88
CA ASP A 87 28.65 -0.23 20.92
C ASP A 87 28.04 -0.40 19.53
N LYS A 88 26.83 -0.99 19.49
CA LYS A 88 26.09 -1.23 18.22
C LYS A 88 25.86 0.05 17.42
N LEU A 89 25.65 1.20 18.06
CA LEU A 89 25.48 2.49 17.37
C LEU A 89 26.75 2.92 16.63
N ILE A 90 27.93 2.60 17.15
CA ILE A 90 29.20 2.90 16.48
C ILE A 90 29.34 1.98 15.25
N LEU A 91 29.02 0.70 15.41
CA LEU A 91 29.04 -0.27 14.31
C LEU A 91 28.06 0.13 13.19
N ASP A 92 26.81 0.42 13.56
CA ASP A 92 25.76 0.91 12.66
C ASP A 92 26.23 2.10 11.81
N LYS A 93 26.87 3.11 12.43
CA LYS A 93 27.37 4.32 11.74
C LYS A 93 28.46 4.04 10.70
N ASN A 94 29.19 2.93 10.84
CA ASN A 94 30.26 2.55 9.92
C ASN A 94 29.81 1.65 8.77
N ILE A 95 28.52 1.28 8.73
CA ILE A 95 27.93 0.52 7.62
C ILE A 95 27.46 1.51 6.53
N LYS A 96 28.21 1.58 5.43
CA LYS A 96 27.89 2.42 4.26
C LYS A 96 26.65 1.92 3.51
N GLY A 97 26.38 0.62 3.57
CA GLY A 97 25.17 0.04 3.00
C GLY A 97 24.98 -1.42 3.35
N ILE A 98 23.81 -1.95 3.02
CA ILE A 98 23.47 -3.36 3.18
C ILE A 98 22.98 -3.98 1.88
N ARG A 99 23.19 -5.27 1.74
CA ARG A 99 22.66 -6.06 0.62
C ARG A 99 22.29 -7.46 1.08
N PHE A 100 21.31 -8.07 0.43
CA PHE A 100 21.00 -9.48 0.67
C PHE A 100 22.18 -10.36 0.24
N LYS A 101 22.48 -11.41 1.02
CA LYS A 101 23.61 -12.31 0.75
C LYS A 101 23.55 -12.83 -0.71
N GLY A 102 24.69 -12.75 -1.41
CA GLY A 102 24.83 -13.17 -2.81
C GLY A 102 24.20 -12.24 -3.86
N CYS A 103 23.88 -10.99 -3.52
CA CYS A 103 23.28 -10.03 -4.46
C CYS A 103 24.20 -8.87 -4.82
N ARG A 104 23.94 -8.26 -6.00
CA ARG A 104 24.68 -7.09 -6.47
C ARG A 104 24.06 -5.77 -6.00
N ASN A 105 22.74 -5.70 -5.79
CA ASN A 105 22.05 -4.47 -5.41
C ASN A 105 22.24 -4.17 -3.92
N ASN A 106 22.73 -2.97 -3.60
CA ASN A 106 22.85 -2.46 -2.24
C ASN A 106 21.78 -1.41 -1.92
N PHE A 107 21.46 -1.27 -0.64
CA PHE A 107 20.86 -0.07 -0.08
C PHE A 107 21.93 0.69 0.66
N ASN A 108 22.06 1.97 0.34
CA ASN A 108 22.95 2.85 1.08
C ASN A 108 22.29 3.26 2.41
N ASN A 109 23.09 3.65 3.40
CA ASN A 109 22.65 4.22 4.67
C ASN A 109 21.96 3.22 5.61
N TYR A 110 22.77 2.38 6.25
CA TYR A 110 22.31 1.55 7.37
C TYR A 110 22.55 2.29 8.70
N PRO A 111 21.66 2.15 9.71
CA PRO A 111 20.41 1.40 9.69
C PRO A 111 19.35 2.11 8.86
N LEU A 112 18.53 1.32 8.16
CA LEU A 112 17.46 1.86 7.33
C LEU A 112 16.41 2.54 8.23
N ALA A 113 16.18 3.83 8.05
CA ALA A 113 15.11 4.55 8.73
C ALA A 113 13.75 4.20 8.09
N LEU A 114 12.77 3.83 8.90
CA LEU A 114 11.38 3.68 8.47
C LEU A 114 10.80 5.08 8.23
N ASN A 115 10.49 5.38 6.98
CA ASN A 115 9.94 6.65 6.53
C ASN A 115 8.65 6.45 5.72
N LYS A 116 8.06 7.55 5.25
CA LYS A 116 6.81 7.53 4.48
C LYS A 116 6.95 6.73 3.16
N ASP A 117 8.10 6.81 2.49
CA ASP A 117 8.34 6.06 1.24
C ASP A 117 8.40 4.55 1.46
N TRP A 118 9.01 4.08 2.57
CA TRP A 118 9.02 2.66 2.92
C TRP A 118 7.61 2.13 3.17
N ILE A 119 6.80 2.87 3.93
CA ILE A 119 5.40 2.51 4.18
C ILE A 119 4.63 2.44 2.85
N TYR A 120 4.73 3.50 2.04
CA TYR A 120 4.04 3.59 0.75
C TYR A 120 4.42 2.45 -0.21
N VAL A 121 5.72 2.19 -0.37
CA VAL A 121 6.23 1.11 -1.25
C VAL A 121 5.80 -0.26 -0.72
N SER A 122 5.87 -0.48 0.59
CA SER A 122 5.45 -1.75 1.18
C SER A 122 3.95 -1.99 0.98
N GLU A 123 3.12 -0.98 1.20
CA GLU A 123 1.67 -1.12 1.15
C GLU A 123 1.16 -1.28 -0.27
N LEU A 124 1.65 -0.47 -1.22
CA LEU A 124 1.31 -0.67 -2.64
C LEU A 124 1.81 -2.01 -3.18
N THR A 125 2.98 -2.48 -2.73
CA THR A 125 3.45 -3.82 -3.12
C THR A 125 2.55 -4.92 -2.54
N ARG A 126 1.95 -4.70 -1.37
CA ARG A 126 1.01 -5.62 -0.71
C ARG A 126 -0.34 -5.68 -1.43
N CYS A 127 -0.86 -4.57 -1.91
CA CYS A 127 -2.12 -4.53 -2.67
C CYS A 127 -1.91 -4.95 -4.13
N GLU A 128 -1.12 -4.18 -4.88
CA GLU A 128 -1.06 -4.22 -6.34
C GLU A 128 0.18 -4.95 -6.87
N GLY A 129 1.21 -5.10 -6.04
CA GLY A 129 2.50 -5.60 -6.49
C GLY A 129 2.53 -7.11 -6.75
N HIS A 130 3.72 -7.62 -7.06
CA HIS A 130 4.08 -9.02 -7.01
C HIS A 130 5.54 -9.14 -6.60
N ILE A 131 5.84 -9.97 -5.60
CA ILE A 131 7.21 -10.19 -5.14
C ILE A 131 7.65 -11.59 -5.53
N THR A 132 8.83 -11.64 -6.13
CA THR A 132 9.60 -12.86 -6.37
C THR A 132 10.93 -12.76 -5.62
N SER A 133 11.67 -13.87 -5.55
CA SER A 133 13.02 -13.86 -4.98
C SER A 133 14.04 -12.99 -5.72
N LYS A 134 13.71 -12.44 -6.91
CA LYS A 134 14.64 -11.66 -7.75
C LYS A 134 14.18 -10.23 -8.00
N ARG A 135 12.87 -9.98 -8.00
CA ARG A 135 12.28 -8.71 -8.42
C ARG A 135 10.95 -8.44 -7.75
N ILE A 136 10.56 -7.17 -7.79
CA ILE A 136 9.20 -6.69 -7.53
C ILE A 136 8.61 -6.22 -8.85
N ALA A 137 7.34 -6.51 -9.08
CA ALA A 137 6.57 -5.96 -10.19
C ALA A 137 5.35 -5.24 -9.63
N LEU A 138 4.92 -4.15 -10.25
CA LEU A 138 3.65 -3.48 -9.96
C LEU A 138 3.02 -3.08 -11.29
N GLU A 139 1.75 -3.41 -11.49
CA GLU A 139 0.99 -3.14 -12.72
C GLU A 139 -0.28 -2.39 -12.34
N ASN A 140 -0.55 -1.22 -12.93
CA ASN A 140 -1.79 -0.50 -12.64
C ASN A 140 -2.29 0.34 -13.84
N THR A 141 -3.60 0.55 -13.89
CA THR A 141 -4.25 1.39 -14.92
C THR A 141 -4.11 2.89 -14.63
N ASN A 142 -3.84 3.29 -13.39
CA ASN A 142 -3.69 4.69 -13.00
C ASN A 142 -2.20 5.07 -12.99
N THR A 143 -1.81 5.99 -13.88
CA THR A 143 -0.41 6.37 -14.05
C THR A 143 0.11 7.28 -12.95
N GLU A 144 -0.77 8.03 -12.27
CA GLU A 144 -0.38 8.84 -11.11
C GLU A 144 0.13 7.92 -9.99
N LEU A 145 -0.54 6.79 -9.76
CA LEU A 145 -0.13 5.78 -8.77
C LEU A 145 1.24 5.18 -9.12
N ILE A 146 1.45 4.85 -10.39
CA ILE A 146 2.73 4.33 -10.91
C ILE A 146 3.86 5.35 -10.68
N HIS A 147 3.63 6.63 -10.99
CA HIS A 147 4.63 7.67 -10.78
C HIS A 147 4.92 7.91 -9.31
N LYS A 148 3.91 7.96 -8.44
CA LYS A 148 4.12 8.06 -6.98
C LYS A 148 4.97 6.89 -6.46
N PHE A 149 4.67 5.66 -6.89
CA PHE A 149 5.46 4.48 -6.50
C PHE A 149 6.90 4.55 -7.00
N ARG A 150 7.12 4.96 -8.26
CA ARG A 150 8.46 5.16 -8.81
C ARG A 150 9.24 6.22 -8.02
N SER A 151 8.63 7.36 -7.72
CA SER A 151 9.27 8.43 -6.95
C SER A 151 9.66 7.96 -5.55
N ALA A 152 8.77 7.23 -4.86
CA ALA A 152 9.06 6.65 -3.56
C ALA A 152 10.25 5.68 -3.62
N LEU A 153 10.32 4.82 -4.65
CA LEU A 153 11.48 3.94 -4.86
C LEU A 153 12.79 4.73 -5.05
N LEU A 154 12.77 5.80 -5.86
CA LEU A 154 13.95 6.64 -6.07
C LEU A 154 14.38 7.34 -4.77
N ASN A 155 13.43 7.82 -3.96
CA ASN A 155 13.70 8.42 -2.65
C ASN A 155 14.31 7.41 -1.66
N LEU A 156 13.94 6.13 -1.77
CA LEU A 156 14.59 5.03 -1.03
C LEU A 156 16.00 4.68 -1.53
N GLY A 157 16.51 5.38 -2.55
CA GLY A 157 17.82 5.14 -3.13
C GLY A 157 17.87 4.00 -4.15
N ILE A 158 16.72 3.53 -4.65
CA ILE A 158 16.69 2.56 -5.74
C ILE A 158 17.20 3.23 -7.02
N LYS A 159 18.22 2.63 -7.63
CA LYS A 159 18.81 3.18 -8.84
C LYS A 159 17.84 3.11 -10.02
N LYS A 160 17.71 4.21 -10.77
CA LYS A 160 16.75 4.38 -11.87
C LYS A 160 16.86 3.27 -12.92
N GLU A 161 18.07 2.81 -13.25
CA GLU A 161 18.34 1.75 -14.23
C GLU A 161 17.80 0.38 -13.82
N THR A 162 17.49 0.17 -12.53
CA THR A 162 16.88 -1.08 -12.04
C THR A 162 15.36 -1.09 -12.16
N ILE A 163 14.74 0.05 -12.45
CA ILE A 163 13.30 0.24 -12.60
C ILE A 163 12.98 0.27 -14.10
N LYS A 164 12.45 -0.84 -14.62
CA LYS A 164 12.03 -0.97 -16.01
C LYS A 164 10.54 -0.71 -16.11
N GLU A 165 10.17 0.26 -16.91
CA GLU A 165 8.79 0.64 -17.18
C GLU A 165 8.36 0.09 -18.54
N ARG A 166 7.12 -0.37 -18.64
CA ARG A 166 6.52 -0.82 -19.89
C ARG A 166 5.00 -0.69 -19.85
N LEU A 167 4.38 -0.65 -21.01
CA LEU A 167 2.95 -0.76 -21.17
C LEU A 167 2.59 -2.21 -21.48
N ASP A 168 1.81 -2.84 -20.60
CA ASP A 168 1.29 -4.20 -20.81
C ASP A 168 -0.08 -4.10 -21.50
N VAL A 169 -0.20 -4.69 -22.69
CA VAL A 169 -1.42 -4.67 -23.51
C VAL A 169 -1.93 -6.09 -23.68
N LYS A 170 -3.18 -6.32 -23.27
CA LYS A 170 -3.88 -7.61 -23.32
C LYS A 170 -5.15 -7.43 -24.13
N ILE A 171 -5.29 -8.16 -25.24
CA ILE A 171 -6.43 -8.00 -26.15
C ILE A 171 -7.05 -9.37 -26.41
N GLN A 172 -8.37 -9.46 -26.26
CA GLN A 172 -9.12 -10.67 -26.58
C GLN A 172 -9.16 -10.91 -28.09
N ILE A 173 -8.92 -12.15 -28.50
CA ILE A 173 -8.89 -12.58 -29.90
C ILE A 173 -9.65 -13.92 -30.06
N PRO A 174 -10.04 -14.30 -31.29
CA PRO A 174 -10.64 -15.59 -31.54
C PRO A 174 -9.76 -16.76 -31.05
N LEU A 175 -10.40 -17.80 -30.48
CA LEU A 175 -9.70 -18.97 -29.93
C LEU A 175 -8.80 -19.68 -30.96
N ALA A 176 -9.26 -19.73 -32.21
CA ALA A 176 -8.56 -20.39 -33.32
C ALA A 176 -7.29 -19.66 -33.80
N THR A 177 -7.03 -18.43 -33.33
CA THR A 177 -5.84 -17.67 -33.74
C THR A 177 -4.56 -18.30 -33.22
N LYS A 178 -3.59 -18.56 -34.10
CA LYS A 178 -2.25 -19.03 -33.74
C LYS A 178 -1.28 -17.86 -33.58
N LEU A 179 -0.17 -18.08 -32.88
CA LEU A 179 0.81 -17.02 -32.63
C LEU A 179 1.53 -16.59 -33.91
N GLU A 180 1.83 -17.54 -34.80
CA GLU A 180 2.43 -17.32 -36.12
C GLU A 180 1.58 -16.44 -37.06
N ASP A 181 0.26 -16.41 -36.84
CA ASP A 181 -0.67 -15.57 -37.59
C ASP A 181 -0.61 -14.09 -37.17
N LEU A 182 0.07 -13.76 -36.06
CA LEU A 182 0.04 -12.44 -35.44
C LEU A 182 1.24 -11.60 -35.83
N LYS A 183 0.97 -10.43 -36.43
CA LYS A 183 1.94 -9.35 -36.57
C LYS A 183 1.41 -8.11 -35.87
N ILE A 184 2.17 -7.63 -34.88
CA ILE A 184 1.81 -6.46 -34.08
C ILE A 184 2.83 -5.37 -34.35
N VAL A 185 2.37 -4.20 -34.77
CA VAL A 185 3.20 -3.02 -35.02
C VAL A 185 2.67 -1.88 -34.18
N ASN A 186 3.54 -1.20 -33.44
CA ASN A 186 3.23 0.12 -32.89
C ASN A 186 3.42 1.12 -34.02
N THR A 187 2.32 1.59 -34.61
CA THR A 187 2.33 2.49 -35.76
C THR A 187 2.71 3.92 -35.37
N THR A 188 2.74 4.25 -34.07
CA THR A 188 3.24 5.56 -33.60
C THR A 188 4.74 5.70 -33.87
N TYR A 189 5.49 4.59 -33.88
CA TYR A 189 6.95 4.58 -34.11
C TYR A 189 7.39 3.70 -35.28
N ASP A 190 6.45 3.10 -36.00
CA ASP A 190 6.69 2.06 -37.00
C ASP A 190 7.59 0.92 -36.49
N GLN A 191 7.35 0.49 -35.24
CA GLN A 191 8.17 -0.54 -34.59
C GLN A 191 7.40 -1.86 -34.41
N PRO A 192 7.95 -3.00 -34.85
CA PRO A 192 7.33 -4.29 -34.58
C PRO A 192 7.45 -4.64 -33.10
N ILE A 193 6.34 -5.08 -32.51
CA ILE A 193 6.32 -5.58 -31.13
C ILE A 193 6.92 -6.99 -31.10
N LYS A 194 8.00 -7.12 -30.33
CA LYS A 194 8.73 -8.38 -30.20
C LYS A 194 8.09 -9.27 -29.14
N LYS A 195 8.05 -10.58 -29.41
CA LYS A 195 7.65 -11.63 -28.46
C LYS A 195 6.23 -11.46 -27.87
N PRO A 196 5.17 -11.24 -28.68
CA PRO A 196 3.83 -11.46 -28.19
C PRO A 196 3.66 -12.91 -27.74
N HIS A 197 2.76 -13.15 -26.80
CA HIS A 197 2.37 -14.51 -26.44
C HIS A 197 0.85 -14.62 -26.33
N LEU A 198 0.37 -15.86 -26.46
CA LEU A 198 -1.05 -16.19 -26.33
C LEU A 198 -1.32 -16.71 -24.93
N ARG A 199 -2.43 -16.27 -24.35
CA ARG A 199 -2.94 -16.74 -23.06
C ARG A 199 -4.37 -17.23 -23.23
N ILE A 200 -4.70 -18.37 -22.63
CA ILE A 200 -6.09 -18.85 -22.55
C ILE A 200 -6.65 -18.46 -21.18
N LEU A 201 -7.74 -17.70 -21.18
CA LEU A 201 -8.55 -17.39 -20.01
C LEU A 201 -9.71 -18.38 -19.90
N LYS A 202 -9.75 -19.15 -18.81
CA LYS A 202 -10.88 -20.01 -18.48
C LYS A 202 -11.92 -19.17 -17.73
N LEU A 203 -13.00 -18.76 -18.40
CA LEU A 203 -14.09 -17.99 -17.79
C LEU A 203 -15.34 -18.88 -17.62
N LYS A 204 -16.29 -18.43 -16.79
CA LYS A 204 -17.57 -19.14 -16.60
C LYS A 204 -18.36 -19.30 -17.91
N GLU A 205 -18.28 -18.31 -18.79
CA GLU A 205 -18.96 -18.26 -20.09
C GLU A 205 -18.16 -18.98 -21.21
N GLY A 206 -17.08 -19.67 -20.86
CA GLY A 206 -16.21 -20.39 -21.79
C GLY A 206 -14.79 -19.84 -21.86
N ASN A 207 -13.97 -20.49 -22.69
CA ASN A 207 -12.58 -20.10 -22.87
C ASN A 207 -12.49 -18.86 -23.76
N LYS A 208 -11.65 -17.90 -23.38
CA LYS A 208 -11.22 -16.79 -24.25
C LYS A 208 -9.72 -16.87 -24.48
N LYS A 209 -9.25 -16.40 -25.63
CA LYS A 209 -7.81 -16.27 -25.91
C LYS A 209 -7.45 -14.79 -25.90
N GLU A 210 -6.34 -14.46 -25.28
CA GLU A 210 -5.75 -13.12 -25.28
C GLU A 210 -4.41 -13.17 -25.99
N VAL A 211 -4.15 -12.16 -26.81
CA VAL A 211 -2.78 -11.78 -27.14
C VAL A 211 -2.27 -10.83 -26.07
N VAL A 212 -1.09 -11.12 -25.55
CA VAL A 212 -0.42 -10.32 -24.53
C VAL A 212 0.93 -9.89 -25.05
N PHE A 213 1.19 -8.59 -25.01
CA PHE A 213 2.48 -8.04 -25.36
C PHE A 213 2.82 -6.86 -24.46
N ASN A 214 4.11 -6.50 -24.46
CA ASN A 214 4.58 -5.31 -23.78
C ASN A 214 5.25 -4.35 -24.75
N ASP A 215 5.09 -3.07 -24.48
CA ASP A 215 5.76 -1.99 -25.19
C ASP A 215 6.63 -1.20 -24.21
N ARG A 216 7.92 -1.07 -24.52
CA ARG A 216 8.89 -0.31 -23.71
C ARG A 216 9.13 1.10 -24.25
N ASN A 217 8.65 1.38 -25.45
CA ASN A 217 8.86 2.63 -26.17
C ASN A 217 7.58 3.47 -26.24
N PHE A 218 6.58 3.16 -25.41
CA PHE A 218 5.36 3.95 -25.31
C PHE A 218 5.67 5.36 -24.76
N GLU A 219 4.85 6.34 -25.14
CA GLU A 219 4.95 7.69 -24.60
C GLU A 219 3.73 8.09 -23.77
N TYR A 220 4.00 8.87 -22.73
CA TYR A 220 2.99 9.54 -21.93
C TYR A 220 2.39 10.74 -22.67
N ASN A 221 1.10 11.01 -22.45
CA ASN A 221 0.31 12.06 -23.10
C ASN A 221 0.28 11.95 -24.63
N LYS A 222 0.55 10.76 -25.18
CA LYS A 222 0.36 10.44 -26.60
C LYS A 222 -0.52 9.21 -26.73
N THR A 223 -1.24 9.16 -27.84
CA THR A 223 -1.99 7.97 -28.24
C THR A 223 -1.04 6.99 -28.92
N ASN A 224 -0.78 5.86 -28.26
CA ASN A 224 -0.01 4.75 -28.79
C ASN A 224 -0.96 3.89 -29.64
N ILE A 225 -0.67 3.73 -30.92
CA ILE A 225 -1.55 3.02 -31.85
C ILE A 225 -0.91 1.68 -32.22
N TYR A 226 -1.62 0.60 -31.92
CA TYR A 226 -1.19 -0.77 -32.23
C TYR A 226 -2.03 -1.34 -33.36
N LEU A 227 -1.37 -1.76 -34.44
CA LEU A 227 -1.98 -2.51 -35.53
C LEU A 227 -1.68 -4.00 -35.36
N ILE A 228 -2.72 -4.78 -35.10
CA ILE A 228 -2.64 -6.23 -34.94
C ILE A 228 -3.23 -6.86 -36.20
N ASN A 229 -2.36 -7.40 -37.04
CA ASN A 229 -2.75 -8.19 -38.19
C ASN A 229 -2.91 -9.64 -37.74
N TYR A 230 -4.07 -10.23 -38.01
CA TYR A 230 -4.31 -11.66 -37.85
C TYR A 230 -5.08 -12.19 -39.05
N LYS A 231 -4.50 -13.13 -39.79
CA LYS A 231 -5.01 -13.55 -41.11
C LYS A 231 -5.24 -12.32 -42.02
N LYS A 232 -6.43 -12.20 -42.65
CA LYS A 232 -6.83 -11.07 -43.50
C LYS A 232 -7.50 -9.91 -42.72
N LYS A 233 -7.50 -9.95 -41.39
CA LYS A 233 -8.16 -8.95 -40.53
C LYS A 233 -7.13 -8.06 -39.84
N LYS A 234 -7.48 -6.78 -39.67
CA LYS A 234 -6.69 -5.78 -38.96
C LYS A 234 -7.47 -5.28 -37.76
N ILE A 235 -6.84 -5.28 -36.58
CA ILE A 235 -7.37 -4.64 -35.37
C ILE A 235 -6.48 -3.45 -35.07
N LYS A 236 -7.09 -2.27 -34.98
CA LYS A 236 -6.43 -1.07 -34.46
C LYS A 236 -6.79 -0.94 -32.99
N VAL A 237 -5.79 -0.78 -32.13
CA VAL A 237 -5.98 -0.46 -30.71
C VAL A 237 -5.27 0.85 -30.41
N SER A 238 -6.04 1.86 -30.03
CA SER A 238 -5.56 3.18 -29.64
C SER A 238 -5.48 3.23 -28.12
N VAL A 239 -4.32 3.58 -27.57
CA VAL A 239 -4.09 3.63 -26.12
C VAL A 239 -3.57 5.00 -25.72
N ASN A 240 -4.36 5.74 -24.94
CA ASN A 240 -3.93 7.00 -24.36
C ASN A 240 -3.36 6.76 -22.96
N VAL A 241 -2.10 7.13 -22.77
CA VAL A 241 -1.39 6.95 -21.49
C VAL A 241 -1.15 8.33 -20.86
N PRO A 242 -2.09 8.88 -20.08
CA PRO A 242 -1.91 10.20 -19.47
C PRO A 242 -0.79 10.17 -18.42
N LYS A 243 -0.16 11.31 -18.11
CA LYS A 243 0.81 11.40 -16.99
C LYS A 243 0.17 11.31 -15.61
N LYS A 244 -1.10 11.71 -15.47
CA LYS A 244 -1.80 11.77 -14.17
C LYS A 244 -3.28 11.47 -14.35
N ASP A 245 -3.60 10.24 -14.76
CA ASP A 245 -4.98 9.75 -14.76
C ASP A 245 -5.01 8.24 -15.04
N LYS A 246 -6.21 7.70 -15.21
CA LYS A 246 -6.43 6.36 -15.72
C LYS A 246 -6.13 6.27 -17.22
N ILE A 247 -5.45 5.19 -17.62
CA ILE A 247 -5.24 4.81 -19.01
C ILE A 247 -6.58 4.52 -19.67
N THR A 248 -6.77 5.05 -20.88
CA THR A 248 -7.95 4.76 -21.70
C THR A 248 -7.52 4.04 -22.99
N SER A 249 -8.42 3.24 -23.53
CA SER A 249 -8.17 2.55 -24.78
C SER A 249 -9.42 2.29 -25.58
N GLU A 250 -9.24 2.29 -26.88
CA GLU A 250 -10.28 2.02 -27.87
C GLU A 250 -9.77 0.94 -28.81
N SER A 251 -10.66 0.01 -29.18
CA SER A 251 -10.36 -1.05 -30.13
C SER A 251 -11.33 -0.98 -31.31
N SER A 252 -10.82 -1.10 -32.53
CA SER A 252 -11.63 -1.18 -33.74
C SER A 252 -12.30 -2.55 -33.94
N LEU A 253 -12.24 -3.44 -32.94
CA LEU A 253 -12.80 -4.77 -33.04
C LEU A 253 -14.34 -4.72 -32.94
N VAL A 254 -15.01 -4.89 -34.06
CA VAL A 254 -16.48 -4.81 -34.17
C VAL A 254 -17.19 -5.94 -33.40
N ASP A 255 -16.54 -7.09 -33.26
CA ASP A 255 -17.13 -8.25 -32.56
C ASP A 255 -17.16 -8.03 -31.05
N LYS A 256 -18.36 -7.71 -30.53
CA LYS A 256 -18.65 -7.49 -29.10
C LYS A 256 -18.15 -8.60 -28.18
N ARG A 257 -17.95 -9.83 -28.68
CA ARG A 257 -17.43 -10.96 -27.87
C ARG A 257 -15.97 -10.76 -27.41
N TYR A 258 -15.21 -9.93 -28.11
CA TYR A 258 -13.76 -9.78 -27.98
C TYR A 258 -13.30 -8.33 -27.71
N GLN A 259 -14.20 -7.39 -27.44
CA GLN A 259 -13.88 -5.96 -27.33
C GLN A 259 -13.02 -5.54 -26.13
N LYS A 260 -12.78 -6.45 -25.17
CA LYS A 260 -12.06 -6.07 -23.96
C LYS A 260 -10.55 -6.04 -24.21
N SER A 261 -9.99 -4.84 -24.32
CA SER A 261 -8.58 -4.57 -24.05
C SER A 261 -8.39 -4.33 -22.55
N SER A 262 -7.38 -4.96 -21.98
CA SER A 262 -6.91 -4.66 -20.62
C SER A 262 -5.49 -4.12 -20.74
N ILE A 263 -5.27 -2.91 -20.25
CA ILE A 263 -4.03 -2.20 -20.43
C ILE A 263 -3.61 -1.61 -19.11
N ALA A 264 -2.33 -1.69 -18.80
CA ALA A 264 -1.75 -1.11 -17.61
C ALA A 264 -0.29 -0.74 -17.86
N VAL A 265 0.20 0.23 -17.10
CA VAL A 265 1.64 0.46 -17.01
C VAL A 265 2.19 -0.46 -15.92
N ALA A 266 3.28 -1.14 -16.25
CA ALA A 266 3.99 -2.03 -15.35
C ALA A 266 5.39 -1.49 -15.04
N LEU A 267 5.76 -1.54 -13.75
CA LEU A 267 7.11 -1.32 -13.26
C LEU A 267 7.70 -2.65 -12.82
N ASP A 268 8.83 -3.02 -13.40
CA ASP A 268 9.66 -4.15 -12.99
C ASP A 268 10.93 -3.63 -12.30
N ILE A 269 11.09 -3.96 -11.02
CA ILE A 269 12.21 -3.54 -10.18
C ILE A 269 13.11 -4.74 -9.93
N SER A 270 14.21 -4.82 -10.68
CA SER A 270 15.21 -5.88 -10.56
C SER A 270 16.15 -5.63 -9.38
N ASN A 271 15.60 -5.62 -8.16
CA ASN A 271 16.35 -5.44 -6.92
C ASN A 271 15.99 -6.52 -5.89
N LYS A 272 16.84 -7.54 -5.81
CA LYS A 272 16.65 -8.67 -4.89
C LYS A 272 16.74 -8.26 -3.42
N THR A 273 17.60 -7.29 -3.07
CA THR A 273 17.70 -6.79 -1.70
C THR A 273 16.39 -6.13 -1.26
N LEU A 274 15.77 -5.30 -2.12
CA LEU A 274 14.46 -4.68 -1.83
C LEU A 274 13.38 -5.75 -1.66
N ALA A 275 13.31 -6.73 -2.56
CA ALA A 275 12.35 -7.84 -2.47
C ALA A 275 12.47 -8.61 -1.15
N MET A 276 13.70 -8.84 -0.67
CA MET A 276 13.95 -9.51 0.61
C MET A 276 13.59 -8.64 1.82
N ILE A 277 13.85 -7.33 1.77
CA ILE A 277 13.41 -6.40 2.83
C ILE A 277 11.88 -6.39 2.92
N LEU A 278 11.19 -6.22 1.79
CA LEU A 278 9.72 -6.27 1.74
C LEU A 278 9.16 -7.60 2.23
N ASN A 279 9.82 -8.71 1.90
CA ASN A 279 9.36 -10.02 2.33
C ASN A 279 9.57 -10.27 3.82
N VAL A 280 10.75 -9.96 4.35
CA VAL A 280 11.09 -10.35 5.73
C VAL A 280 10.73 -9.27 6.75
N VAL A 281 10.97 -8.00 6.44
CA VAL A 281 10.72 -6.88 7.38
C VAL A 281 9.27 -6.41 7.32
N PHE A 282 8.71 -6.35 6.12
CA PHE A 282 7.31 -5.96 5.92
C PHE A 282 6.37 -7.16 5.76
N GLU A 283 6.87 -8.38 5.94
CA GLU A 283 6.08 -9.62 5.93
C GLU A 283 5.18 -9.75 4.69
N ILE A 284 5.66 -9.31 3.51
CA ILE A 284 4.92 -9.45 2.25
C ILE A 284 5.29 -10.79 1.61
N PRO A 285 4.35 -11.74 1.45
CA PRO A 285 4.67 -13.06 0.91
C PRO A 285 5.18 -12.98 -0.53
N MET A 286 6.18 -13.81 -0.85
CA MET A 286 6.59 -14.05 -2.23
C MET A 286 5.59 -14.99 -2.91
N GLY A 287 5.26 -14.73 -4.18
CA GLY A 287 4.30 -15.56 -4.92
C GLY A 287 2.83 -15.20 -4.66
N LYS A 288 1.98 -16.21 -4.43
CA LYS A 288 0.54 -16.01 -4.23
C LYS A 288 0.29 -15.45 -2.83
N LYS A 289 -0.14 -14.19 -2.75
CA LYS A 289 -0.29 -13.48 -1.47
C LYS A 289 -1.71 -13.07 -1.10
N SER A 290 -2.66 -13.12 -2.03
CA SER A 290 -4.01 -12.56 -1.87
C SER A 290 -4.74 -12.96 -0.57
N TYR A 291 -4.53 -14.19 -0.09
CA TYR A 291 -5.23 -14.73 1.09
C TYR A 291 -4.46 -14.60 2.41
N ILE A 292 -3.17 -14.29 2.36
CA ILE A 292 -2.25 -14.45 3.51
C ILE A 292 -1.53 -13.15 3.88
N ILE A 293 -1.83 -12.04 3.22
CA ILE A 293 -1.30 -10.72 3.60
C ILE A 293 -1.95 -10.22 4.89
N HIS A 294 -1.24 -9.41 5.65
CA HIS A 294 -1.70 -8.67 6.84
C HIS A 294 -0.83 -7.43 7.01
N ILE A 295 -1.15 -6.53 7.95
CA ILE A 295 -0.32 -5.36 8.25
C ILE A 295 0.60 -5.70 9.44
N PRO A 296 1.95 -5.67 9.26
CA PRO A 296 2.89 -6.03 10.31
C PRO A 296 2.74 -5.17 11.58
N GLU A 297 3.00 -5.77 12.74
CA GLU A 297 3.01 -5.06 14.03
C GLU A 297 3.95 -3.86 14.05
N LEU A 298 5.10 -3.97 13.38
CA LEU A 298 6.05 -2.87 13.20
C LEU A 298 5.36 -1.63 12.64
N ILE A 299 4.48 -1.81 11.64
CA ILE A 299 3.75 -0.73 10.98
C ILE A 299 2.61 -0.24 11.88
N LYS A 300 1.82 -1.14 12.49
CA LYS A 300 0.67 -0.77 13.33
C LYS A 300 1.03 0.09 14.55
N LYS A 301 2.29 -0.02 15.02
CA LYS A 301 2.87 0.75 16.13
C LYS A 301 3.47 2.10 15.70
N THR A 302 3.48 2.42 14.41
CA THR A 302 3.98 3.73 13.94
C THR A 302 3.00 4.87 14.28
N PRO A 303 3.48 6.14 14.27
CA PRO A 303 2.64 7.30 14.49
C PRO A 303 1.51 7.42 13.46
N ASN A 304 0.43 8.13 13.82
CA ASN A 304 -0.74 8.31 12.94
C ASN A 304 -0.37 8.89 11.56
N GLU A 305 0.66 9.73 11.46
CA GLU A 305 1.14 10.23 10.16
C GLU A 305 1.62 9.13 9.21
N MET A 306 2.24 8.06 9.73
CA MET A 306 2.67 6.92 8.93
C MET A 306 1.50 6.00 8.60
N LEU A 307 0.59 5.79 9.57
CA LEU A 307 -0.63 5.03 9.35
C LEU A 307 -1.54 5.67 8.29
N LYS A 308 -1.52 7.00 8.20
CA LYS A 308 -2.21 7.77 7.16
C LYS A 308 -1.74 7.36 5.77
N ILE A 309 -0.43 7.16 5.57
CA ILE A 309 0.13 6.71 4.29
C ILE A 309 -0.39 5.33 3.89
N ILE A 310 -0.59 4.42 4.84
CA ILE A 310 -1.17 3.10 4.57
C ILE A 310 -2.58 3.26 4.00
N ILE A 311 -3.42 4.03 4.68
CA ILE A 311 -4.81 4.24 4.25
C ILE A 311 -4.85 4.94 2.89
N GLU A 312 -4.00 5.94 2.64
CA GLU A 312 -3.84 6.58 1.33
C GLU A 312 -3.48 5.57 0.24
N SER A 313 -2.45 4.75 0.46
CA SER A 313 -2.03 3.72 -0.51
C SER A 313 -3.14 2.75 -0.85
N VAL A 314 -3.89 2.30 0.16
CA VAL A 314 -5.00 1.34 -0.02
C VAL A 314 -6.20 1.99 -0.70
N LEU A 315 -6.54 3.22 -0.32
CA LEU A 315 -7.61 3.97 -0.97
C LEU A 315 -7.29 4.23 -2.44
N ASP A 316 -6.05 4.59 -2.76
CA ASP A 316 -5.61 4.85 -4.12
C ASP A 316 -5.65 3.56 -4.98
N ALA A 317 -5.20 2.43 -4.44
CA ALA A 317 -5.13 1.14 -5.13
C ALA A 317 -6.48 0.41 -5.22
N GLU A 318 -7.05 0.03 -4.08
CA GLU A 318 -8.08 -1.01 -3.98
C GLU A 318 -9.50 -0.45 -3.77
N SER A 319 -9.65 0.86 -3.55
CA SER A 319 -10.97 1.40 -3.23
C SER A 319 -11.90 1.47 -4.43
N THR A 320 -13.18 1.24 -4.17
CA THR A 320 -14.27 1.62 -5.07
C THR A 320 -15.14 2.65 -4.36
N VAL A 321 -15.15 3.88 -4.89
CA VAL A 321 -16.00 4.97 -4.39
C VAL A 321 -17.38 4.83 -5.05
N MET A 322 -18.43 4.72 -4.23
CA MET A 322 -19.82 4.69 -4.63
C MET A 322 -20.58 5.85 -3.96
N ASN A 323 -21.84 6.07 -4.37
CA ASN A 323 -22.69 7.21 -3.95
C ASN A 323 -22.69 7.54 -2.46
N ASP A 324 -22.60 6.56 -1.56
CA ASP A 324 -22.71 6.76 -0.10
C ASP A 324 -21.66 5.98 0.70
N ARG A 325 -20.71 5.34 0.01
CA ARG A 325 -19.74 4.45 0.65
C ARG A 325 -18.47 4.28 -0.16
N ILE A 326 -17.41 3.91 0.55
CA ILE A 326 -16.15 3.46 -0.03
C ILE A 326 -15.98 1.99 0.31
N ILE A 327 -15.73 1.16 -0.71
CA ILE A 327 -15.52 -0.27 -0.58
C ILE A 327 -14.04 -0.57 -0.77
N LEU A 328 -13.43 -1.26 0.20
CA LEU A 328 -12.09 -1.81 0.10
C LEU A 328 -12.19 -3.33 -0.03
N GLY A 329 -11.67 -3.91 -1.13
CA GLY A 329 -11.68 -5.35 -1.37
C GLY A 329 -10.35 -6.01 -1.00
N SER A 330 -10.38 -7.20 -0.41
CA SER A 330 -9.19 -8.05 -0.29
C SER A 330 -9.58 -9.47 0.06
N LYS A 331 -8.88 -10.47 -0.52
CA LYS A 331 -9.06 -11.89 -0.17
C LYS A 331 -8.51 -12.25 1.21
N SER A 332 -7.74 -11.38 1.84
CA SER A 332 -7.24 -11.61 3.21
C SER A 332 -8.16 -10.95 4.23
N LYS A 333 -8.84 -11.77 5.03
CA LYS A 333 -9.68 -11.30 6.14
C LYS A 333 -8.85 -10.55 7.18
N LYS A 334 -7.67 -11.09 7.53
CA LYS A 334 -6.78 -10.48 8.53
C LYS A 334 -6.34 -9.08 8.12
N TYR A 335 -6.03 -8.89 6.83
CA TYR A 335 -5.66 -7.59 6.30
C TYR A 335 -6.81 -6.57 6.39
N LEU A 336 -8.05 -6.97 6.07
CA LEU A 336 -9.22 -6.09 6.21
C LEU A 336 -9.52 -5.75 7.68
N GLU A 337 -9.28 -6.68 8.60
CA GLU A 337 -9.37 -6.42 10.04
C GLU A 337 -8.32 -5.42 10.52
N ASP A 338 -7.06 -5.59 10.11
CA ASP A 338 -5.98 -4.65 10.43
C ASP A 338 -6.28 -3.24 9.87
N LEU A 339 -6.81 -3.15 8.64
CA LEU A 339 -7.25 -1.87 8.06
C LEU A 339 -8.39 -1.22 8.85
N ARG A 340 -9.36 -2.01 9.31
CA ARG A 340 -10.45 -1.53 10.17
C ARG A 340 -9.91 -0.94 11.48
N GLU A 341 -8.94 -1.60 12.10
CA GLU A 341 -8.27 -1.11 13.31
C GLU A 341 -7.55 0.22 13.07
N ILE A 342 -6.86 0.36 11.93
CA ILE A 342 -6.18 1.61 11.57
C ILE A 342 -7.18 2.73 11.30
N LEU A 343 -8.25 2.48 10.53
CA LEU A 343 -9.31 3.47 10.26
C LEU A 343 -9.95 4.00 11.55
N ARG A 344 -10.13 3.14 12.56
CA ARG A 344 -10.65 3.56 13.88
C ARG A 344 -9.77 4.59 14.57
N LYS A 345 -8.44 4.54 14.39
CA LYS A 345 -7.51 5.57 14.93
C LYS A 345 -7.74 6.96 14.33
N PHE A 346 -8.40 7.03 13.16
CA PHE A 346 -8.83 8.27 12.50
C PHE A 346 -10.32 8.56 12.73
N ASN A 347 -10.96 7.91 13.71
CA ASN A 347 -12.39 8.01 13.97
C ASN A 347 -13.26 7.67 12.75
N ILE A 348 -12.79 6.78 11.86
CA ILE A 348 -13.54 6.34 10.69
C ILE A 348 -14.12 4.97 10.98
N THR A 349 -15.45 4.90 11.05
CA THR A 349 -16.15 3.63 11.27
C THR A 349 -16.30 2.85 9.97
N SER A 350 -16.18 1.53 10.06
CA SER A 350 -16.27 0.64 8.90
C SER A 350 -16.85 -0.71 9.30
N SER A 351 -17.55 -1.34 8.36
CA SER A 351 -18.19 -2.65 8.52
C SER A 351 -17.56 -3.67 7.59
N PHE A 352 -17.05 -4.75 8.18
CA PHE A 352 -16.47 -5.86 7.44
C PHE A 352 -17.55 -6.85 7.01
N ASN A 353 -17.64 -7.15 5.72
CA ASN A 353 -18.52 -8.18 5.18
C ASN A 353 -17.66 -9.39 4.77
N ALA A 354 -17.59 -10.39 5.64
CA ALA A 354 -16.75 -11.57 5.45
C ALA A 354 -17.15 -12.41 4.23
N ASN A 355 -18.44 -12.45 3.86
CA ASN A 355 -18.93 -13.23 2.73
C ASN A 355 -18.52 -12.63 1.39
N LYS A 356 -18.41 -11.30 1.33
CA LYS A 356 -17.99 -10.57 0.13
C LYS A 356 -16.51 -10.21 0.14
N GLU A 357 -15.81 -10.44 1.26
CA GLU A 357 -14.40 -10.12 1.45
C GLU A 357 -14.12 -8.63 1.19
N VAL A 358 -14.98 -7.78 1.75
CA VAL A 358 -14.89 -6.32 1.62
C VAL A 358 -15.05 -5.60 2.96
N LEU A 359 -14.30 -4.52 3.13
CA LEU A 359 -14.48 -3.54 4.20
C LEU A 359 -15.21 -2.32 3.64
N ASN A 360 -16.35 -1.97 4.24
CA ASN A 360 -17.17 -0.86 3.79
C ASN A 360 -17.03 0.31 4.76
N VAL A 361 -16.69 1.48 4.24
CA VAL A 361 -16.75 2.75 4.96
C VAL A 361 -18.03 3.46 4.54
N PHE A 362 -19.00 3.55 5.44
CA PHE A 362 -20.31 4.12 5.16
C PHE A 362 -20.48 5.50 5.79
N GLY A 363 -21.37 6.30 5.19
CA GLY A 363 -21.90 7.50 5.82
C GLY A 363 -21.09 8.76 5.52
N HIS A 364 -21.82 9.85 5.35
CA HIS A 364 -21.28 11.15 4.93
C HIS A 364 -20.11 11.63 5.80
N ARG A 365 -20.22 11.52 7.14
CA ARG A 365 -19.15 11.93 8.08
C ARG A 365 -17.83 11.19 7.85
N ASN A 366 -17.88 9.89 7.52
CA ASN A 366 -16.66 9.12 7.26
C ASN A 366 -16.05 9.48 5.91
N ILE A 367 -16.88 9.74 4.89
CA ILE A 367 -16.41 10.24 3.59
C ILE A 367 -15.76 11.63 3.74
N ASP A 368 -16.35 12.50 4.57
CA ASP A 368 -15.80 13.83 4.88
C ASP A 368 -14.44 13.71 5.56
N LYS A 369 -14.34 12.87 6.59
CA LYS A 369 -13.06 12.56 7.26
C LYS A 369 -12.04 12.00 6.28
N ILE A 370 -12.44 11.15 5.33
CA ILE A 370 -11.53 10.62 4.33
C ILE A 370 -11.00 11.74 3.43
N ASN A 371 -11.88 12.63 2.97
CA ASN A 371 -11.50 13.75 2.11
C ASN A 371 -10.61 14.77 2.84
N GLU A 372 -10.85 14.99 4.13
CA GLU A 372 -10.08 15.91 4.98
C GLU A 372 -8.71 15.33 5.35
N HIS A 373 -8.68 14.04 5.72
CA HIS A 373 -7.48 13.45 6.29
C HIS A 373 -6.54 12.81 5.28
N PHE A 374 -6.95 12.43 4.07
CA PHE A 374 -6.11 11.64 3.14
C PHE A 374 -5.86 12.32 1.79
N GLY A 375 -4.60 12.38 1.37
CA GLY A 375 -4.16 12.91 0.08
C GLY A 375 -4.24 11.89 -1.05
N LEU A 376 -5.46 11.69 -1.58
CA LEU A 376 -5.73 10.69 -2.63
C LEU A 376 -5.27 11.15 -4.02
N ILE A 377 -5.08 10.19 -4.93
CA ILE A 377 -4.90 10.48 -6.37
C ILE A 377 -6.11 11.23 -6.94
N LYS A 378 -5.88 12.02 -8.00
CA LYS A 378 -6.86 12.94 -8.57
C LYS A 378 -8.18 12.26 -8.91
N GLU A 379 -8.13 11.08 -9.55
CA GLU A 379 -9.33 10.32 -9.92
C GLU A 379 -10.22 10.00 -8.70
N LYS A 380 -9.61 9.54 -7.60
CA LYS A 380 -10.33 9.16 -6.38
C LYS A 380 -10.85 10.39 -5.64
N SER A 381 -10.04 11.44 -5.53
CA SER A 381 -10.45 12.71 -4.94
C SER A 381 -11.65 13.31 -5.69
N ASN A 382 -11.62 13.32 -7.03
CA ASN A 382 -12.73 13.80 -7.84
C ASN A 382 -14.01 13.00 -7.59
N LYS A 383 -13.93 11.66 -7.52
CA LYS A 383 -15.09 10.81 -7.22
C LYS A 383 -15.63 11.04 -5.81
N ILE A 384 -14.77 11.25 -4.82
CA ILE A 384 -15.20 11.59 -3.46
C ILE A 384 -15.87 12.96 -3.44
N ASN A 385 -15.30 13.96 -4.11
CA ASN A 385 -15.88 15.29 -4.21
C ASN A 385 -17.21 15.29 -4.96
N GLU A 386 -17.35 14.48 -6.01
CA GLU A 386 -18.62 14.25 -6.70
C GLU A 386 -19.64 13.61 -5.76
N VAL A 387 -19.24 12.59 -4.98
CA VAL A 387 -20.11 12.00 -3.96
C VAL A 387 -20.53 13.03 -2.91
N ILE A 388 -19.64 13.95 -2.52
CA ILE A 388 -19.91 15.02 -1.55
C ILE A 388 -20.88 16.08 -2.14
N SER A 389 -20.68 16.49 -3.39
CA SER A 389 -21.52 17.50 -4.06
C SER A 389 -22.89 16.95 -4.46
N ASN A 390 -22.94 15.69 -4.90
CA ASN A 390 -24.17 14.97 -5.25
C ASN A 390 -24.89 14.41 -4.03
N ARG A 391 -24.44 14.73 -2.82
CA ARG A 391 -25.32 14.68 -1.65
C ARG A 391 -26.47 15.64 -1.97
N LYS A 392 -27.55 15.08 -2.52
CA LYS A 392 -28.90 15.63 -2.28
C LYS A 392 -28.93 15.95 -0.78
N LYS A 393 -29.76 16.90 -0.34
CA LYS A 393 -30.16 16.92 1.07
C LYS A 393 -30.90 15.60 1.34
N THR A 394 -30.18 14.48 1.38
CA THR A 394 -30.64 13.14 1.63
C THR A 394 -31.23 13.28 3.00
N GLN A 395 -32.56 13.24 3.05
CA GLN A 395 -33.27 13.12 4.30
C GLN A 395 -32.55 12.02 5.05
N SER A 396 -32.05 12.38 6.24
CA SER A 396 -31.37 11.40 7.07
C SER A 396 -32.26 10.17 7.17
N PRO A 397 -31.73 8.93 7.12
CA PRO A 397 -32.50 7.71 7.27
C PRO A 397 -33.62 7.94 8.30
N LYS A 398 -34.85 7.57 7.95
CA LYS A 398 -36.04 7.93 8.75
C LYS A 398 -35.78 7.57 10.22
N GLY A 399 -35.77 8.59 11.10
CA GLY A 399 -35.49 8.44 12.53
C GLY A 399 -34.03 8.67 12.97
N GLN A 400 -33.04 8.72 12.09
CA GLN A 400 -31.63 8.97 12.45
C GLN A 400 -31.44 10.36 13.08
N SER A 401 -32.04 11.40 12.49
CA SER A 401 -31.99 12.74 13.07
C SER A 401 -32.61 12.76 14.46
N GLU A 402 -33.81 12.18 14.61
CA GLU A 402 -34.51 12.08 15.89
C GLU A 402 -33.64 11.40 16.95
N THR A 403 -33.01 10.30 16.57
CA THR A 403 -32.13 9.52 17.45
C THR A 403 -30.89 10.33 17.87
N LEU A 404 -30.25 11.07 16.96
CA LEU A 404 -29.11 11.93 17.28
C LEU A 404 -29.49 13.10 18.20
N TYR A 405 -30.65 13.72 17.99
CA TYR A 405 -31.17 14.77 18.87
C TYR A 405 -31.50 14.20 20.27
N LEU A 406 -32.10 12.99 20.35
CA LEU A 406 -32.36 12.32 21.62
C LEU A 406 -31.08 11.93 22.35
N LYS A 407 -30.08 11.38 21.66
CA LYS A 407 -28.75 11.09 22.24
C LYS A 407 -28.15 12.36 22.83
N SER A 408 -28.15 13.43 22.04
CA SER A 408 -27.61 14.72 22.45
C SER A 408 -28.27 15.26 23.71
N ILE A 409 -29.60 15.20 23.81
CA ILE A 409 -30.34 15.60 25.02
C ILE A 409 -30.05 14.65 26.19
N SER A 410 -29.91 13.34 25.94
CA SER A 410 -29.60 12.35 26.97
C SER A 410 -28.22 12.59 27.60
N GLU A 411 -27.22 12.95 26.79
CA GLU A 411 -25.85 13.25 27.24
C GLU A 411 -25.76 14.59 27.97
N LEU A 412 -26.43 15.62 27.45
CA LEU A 412 -26.43 16.96 28.03
C LEU A 412 -27.36 17.10 29.25
N GLY A 413 -28.27 16.15 29.46
CA GLY A 413 -29.28 16.18 30.51
C GLY A 413 -30.40 17.20 30.25
N ILE A 414 -30.12 18.48 30.51
CA ILE A 414 -31.06 19.60 30.31
C ILE A 414 -30.35 20.67 29.49
N ALA A 415 -30.78 20.86 28.24
CA ALA A 415 -30.09 21.76 27.31
C ALA A 415 -31.06 22.56 26.45
N ASP A 416 -30.58 23.70 25.95
CA ASP A 416 -31.30 24.46 24.94
C ASP A 416 -31.00 23.96 23.53
N TRP A 417 -31.79 24.43 22.57
CA TRP A 417 -31.73 23.96 21.19
C TRP A 417 -30.36 24.17 20.51
N LYS A 418 -29.58 25.20 20.89
CA LYS A 418 -28.27 25.47 20.30
C LYS A 418 -27.29 24.39 20.70
N PHE A 419 -27.16 24.12 22.00
CA PHE A 419 -26.28 23.07 22.50
C PHE A 419 -26.68 21.69 21.97
N ILE A 420 -27.99 21.40 21.92
CA ILE A 420 -28.49 20.14 21.39
C ILE A 420 -28.10 19.97 19.91
N SER A 421 -28.30 21.01 19.09
CA SER A 421 -28.00 20.99 17.65
C SER A 421 -26.51 20.80 17.38
N THR A 422 -25.65 21.52 18.12
CA THR A 422 -24.20 21.41 18.02
C THR A 422 -23.73 19.99 18.38
N ASN A 423 -24.17 19.46 19.52
CA ASN A 423 -23.77 18.12 19.96
C ASN A 423 -24.34 17.01 19.05
N ALA A 424 -25.52 17.21 18.44
CA ALA A 424 -26.05 16.31 17.41
C ALA A 424 -25.28 16.39 16.07
N GLY A 425 -24.42 17.40 15.88
CA GLY A 425 -23.73 17.69 14.62
C GLY A 425 -24.71 18.05 13.51
N ARG A 426 -25.69 18.92 13.81
CA ARG A 426 -26.76 19.35 12.89
C ARG A 426 -26.86 20.87 12.84
N THR A 427 -27.39 21.40 11.74
CA THR A 427 -27.56 22.84 11.54
C THR A 427 -28.78 23.38 12.29
N ASN A 428 -28.67 24.64 12.73
CA ASN A 428 -29.67 25.36 13.52
C ASN A 428 -31.08 25.31 12.93
N HIS A 429 -31.24 25.41 11.61
CA HIS A 429 -32.56 25.42 10.98
C HIS A 429 -33.32 24.09 11.13
N SER A 430 -32.61 22.96 11.17
CA SER A 430 -33.23 21.63 11.32
C SER A 430 -33.67 21.36 12.77
N SER A 431 -32.99 21.95 13.75
CA SER A 431 -33.21 21.69 15.17
C SER A 431 -34.63 22.01 15.64
N ARG A 432 -35.21 23.12 15.19
CA ARG A 432 -36.57 23.52 15.57
C ARG A 432 -37.62 22.53 15.10
N LEU A 433 -37.48 22.01 13.87
CA LEU A 433 -38.40 21.03 13.31
C LEU A 433 -38.34 19.72 14.07
N TYR A 434 -37.13 19.19 14.31
CA TYR A 434 -36.96 17.93 15.03
C TYR A 434 -37.35 18.04 16.51
N LEU A 435 -37.00 19.13 17.20
CA LEU A 435 -37.43 19.32 18.58
C LEU A 435 -38.96 19.42 18.70
N LYS A 436 -39.63 20.06 17.73
CA LYS A 436 -41.11 20.08 17.67
C LYS A 436 -41.68 18.68 17.44
N GLU A 437 -41.07 17.88 16.56
CA GLU A 437 -41.50 16.50 16.30
C GLU A 437 -41.28 15.59 17.51
N LEU A 438 -40.13 15.71 18.18
CA LEU A 438 -39.81 14.96 19.40
C LEU A 438 -40.74 15.33 20.56
N LEU A 439 -41.12 16.61 20.69
CA LEU A 439 -42.17 17.04 21.64
C LEU A 439 -43.51 16.40 21.31
N ARG A 440 -43.91 16.39 20.02
CA ARG A 440 -45.18 15.79 19.57
C ARG A 440 -45.24 14.28 19.83
N LYS A 441 -44.10 13.59 19.78
CA LYS A 441 -43.97 12.16 20.08
C LYS A 441 -43.79 11.84 21.57
N ASP A 442 -43.80 12.87 22.43
CA ASP A 442 -43.50 12.76 23.86
C ASP A 442 -42.15 12.10 24.16
N TYR A 443 -41.17 12.26 23.26
CA TYR A 443 -39.81 11.76 23.47
C TYR A 443 -38.96 12.73 24.29
N ILE A 444 -39.34 14.02 24.29
CA ILE A 444 -38.73 15.07 25.10
C ILE A 444 -39.83 15.94 25.69
N ARG A 445 -39.54 16.64 26.79
CA ARG A 445 -40.42 17.65 27.39
C ARG A 445 -39.70 18.98 27.60
N ILE A 446 -40.46 20.07 27.61
CA ILE A 446 -39.93 21.39 27.99
C ILE A 446 -39.73 21.37 29.50
N PHE A 447 -38.50 21.58 29.94
CA PHE A 447 -38.15 21.66 31.36
C PHE A 447 -38.22 23.09 31.89
N MET A 448 -37.77 24.07 31.10
CA MET A 448 -37.91 25.50 31.39
C MET A 448 -38.45 26.24 30.17
N ASN A 449 -39.53 27.01 30.36
CA ASN A 449 -40.19 27.77 29.30
C ASN A 449 -39.59 29.17 29.07
N GLY A 450 -38.36 29.42 29.54
CA GLY A 450 -37.63 30.67 29.29
C GLY A 450 -37.14 30.79 27.84
N LYS A 451 -36.58 31.95 27.46
CA LYS A 451 -35.87 32.14 26.19
C LYS A 451 -34.36 32.08 26.44
N PRO A 452 -33.63 31.04 25.98
CA PRO A 452 -34.10 29.92 25.15
C PRO A 452 -34.76 28.80 25.96
N LYS A 453 -35.71 28.09 25.33
CA LYS A 453 -36.38 26.93 25.93
C LYS A 453 -35.36 25.82 26.19
N ARG A 454 -35.50 25.15 27.33
CA ARG A 454 -34.67 23.98 27.70
C ARG A 454 -35.48 22.70 27.66
N TYR A 455 -34.88 21.64 27.16
CA TYR A 455 -35.50 20.35 26.91
C TYR A 455 -34.84 19.26 27.75
N ARG A 456 -35.63 18.25 28.14
CA ARG A 456 -35.16 17.03 28.81
C ARG A 456 -35.80 15.81 28.16
N ILE A 457 -35.05 14.71 28.05
CA ILE A 457 -35.55 13.44 27.50
C ILE A 457 -36.56 12.78 28.45
N THR A 458 -37.62 12.19 27.91
CA THR A 458 -38.63 11.42 28.67
C THR A 458 -38.27 9.94 28.73
N HIS A 459 -39.07 9.13 29.42
CA HIS A 459 -38.91 7.66 29.41
C HIS A 459 -39.13 7.06 28.01
N LEU A 460 -40.12 7.55 27.26
CA LEU A 460 -40.38 7.11 25.88
C LEU A 460 -39.21 7.46 24.94
N GLY A 461 -38.63 8.64 25.09
CA GLY A 461 -37.44 9.05 24.34
C GLY A 461 -36.24 8.13 24.61
N LYS A 462 -36.00 7.75 25.87
CA LYS A 462 -34.95 6.79 26.23
C LYS A 462 -35.19 5.42 25.60
N LYS A 463 -36.42 4.91 25.64
CA LYS A 463 -36.78 3.62 25.01
C LYS A 463 -36.58 3.65 23.49
N HIS A 464 -36.92 4.77 22.84
CA HIS A 464 -36.67 4.97 21.42
C HIS A 464 -35.16 4.99 21.11
N LEU A 465 -34.38 5.68 21.94
CA LEU A 465 -32.93 5.77 21.81
C LEU A 465 -32.28 4.38 21.89
N GLU A 466 -32.66 3.55 22.86
CA GLU A 466 -32.21 2.16 23.01
C GLU A 466 -32.58 1.27 21.81
N LYS A 467 -33.82 1.38 21.30
CA LYS A 467 -34.26 0.60 20.13
C LYS A 467 -33.46 0.95 18.87
N ASN A 468 -33.01 2.20 18.76
CA ASN A 468 -32.30 2.74 17.61
C ASN A 468 -30.81 2.93 17.88
N LYS A 469 -30.29 2.16 18.83
CA LYS A 469 -28.88 2.15 19.23
C LYS A 469 -27.92 2.02 18.06
N MET A 470 -28.27 1.31 16.99
CA MET A 470 -27.47 1.23 15.76
C MET A 470 -27.12 2.58 15.10
N TYR A 471 -27.87 3.66 15.34
CA TYR A 471 -27.57 4.98 14.79
C TYR A 471 -26.57 5.79 15.61
N TRP A 472 -26.20 5.30 16.80
CA TRP A 472 -25.35 6.04 17.73
C TRP A 472 -24.47 5.20 18.66
N LEU A 473 -24.62 3.89 18.66
CA LEU A 473 -23.63 2.92 19.10
C LEU A 473 -22.51 2.96 18.08
N ASP A 474 -21.62 3.90 18.35
CA ASP A 474 -20.21 3.78 18.03
C ASP A 474 -19.53 3.17 19.26
#